data_AF-A0A3D0M1E3-F1
#
_entry.id   AF-A0A3D0M1E3-F1
#
_cell.length_a   1.000
_cell.length_b   1.000
_cell.length_c   1.000
_cell.angle_alpha   90.00
_cell.angle_beta   90.00
_cell.angle_gamma   90.00
#
_symmetry.space_group_name_H-M   'P 1'
#
loop_
_entity.id
_entity.type
_entity.pdbx_description
1 polymer ?
#
loop_
_entity_poly.entity_id
_entity_poly.type
_entity_poly.pdbx_seq_one_letter_code
_entity_poly.pdbx_strand_id
1 'polypeptide(L)'
;MKNNKYNYLWDQYPEYVSSNQLYKICRIAKRSAKYLLENGIIPCEDNGKKTRRYKIALKDIITYLEKRDKTLNTMIPRGHTTSRNKRPQAPRVSLYELLSPGSEDEIKEYFEYIYADYPDVVGTRDISEMTGLNQNTIIKLLSKKEIQSFFVSSKYMVPKQFVLDFVVSPRFINMKSNSINFNKVLGGFEIWKNAKL
;
A
#
# COMPACT_ATOMS: atom_id res chain seq x y z
N MET A 1 -17.34 -48.64 -8.81
CA MET A 1 -17.01 -47.74 -7.68
C MET A 1 -16.23 -46.57 -8.24
N LYS A 2 -16.66 -45.31 -8.03
CA LYS A 2 -15.91 -44.14 -8.55
C LYS A 2 -14.55 -44.10 -7.85
N ASN A 3 -13.48 -44.31 -8.61
CA ASN A 3 -12.11 -44.18 -8.14
C ASN A 3 -11.84 -42.68 -7.94
N ASN A 4 -12.07 -42.20 -6.72
CA ASN A 4 -11.86 -40.80 -6.38
C ASN A 4 -10.36 -40.60 -6.16
N LYS A 5 -9.78 -39.59 -6.82
CA LYS A 5 -8.38 -39.15 -6.68
C LYS A 5 -7.94 -39.00 -5.22
N TYR A 6 -8.90 -38.75 -4.32
CA TYR A 6 -8.67 -38.48 -2.90
C TYR A 6 -8.98 -39.65 -1.96
N ASN A 7 -9.28 -40.85 -2.49
CA ASN A 7 -9.62 -42.02 -1.65
C ASN A 7 -8.52 -42.40 -0.65
N TYR A 8 -7.25 -42.20 -1.02
CA TYR A 8 -6.09 -42.45 -0.13
C TYR A 8 -6.14 -41.66 1.19
N LEU A 9 -6.93 -40.58 1.27
CA LEU A 9 -7.05 -39.80 2.50
C LEU A 9 -7.75 -40.60 3.61
N TRP A 10 -8.65 -41.52 3.27
CA TRP A 10 -9.33 -42.38 4.26
C TRP A 10 -8.37 -43.31 5.00
N ASP A 11 -7.30 -43.74 4.34
CA ASP A 11 -6.28 -44.61 4.95
C ASP A 11 -5.31 -43.83 5.86
N GLN A 12 -5.21 -42.50 5.66
CA GLN A 12 -4.21 -41.65 6.31
C GLN A 12 -4.78 -40.80 7.45
N TYR A 13 -6.08 -40.57 7.46
CA TYR A 13 -6.74 -39.67 8.42
C TYR A 13 -8.00 -40.32 8.99
N PRO A 14 -8.33 -40.04 10.27
CA PRO A 14 -9.58 -40.48 10.86
C PRO A 14 -10.80 -39.84 10.16
N GLU A 15 -11.97 -40.42 10.37
CA GLU A 15 -13.25 -39.94 9.83
C GLU A 15 -13.51 -38.46 10.12
N TYR A 16 -13.08 -37.99 11.30
CA TYR A 16 -13.16 -36.60 11.70
C TYR A 16 -11.78 -36.02 11.98
N VAL A 17 -11.51 -34.86 11.39
CA VAL A 17 -10.23 -34.17 11.50
C VAL A 17 -10.37 -32.78 12.11
N SER A 18 -9.26 -32.29 12.66
CA SER A 18 -9.16 -30.94 13.21
C SER A 18 -8.90 -29.88 12.14
N SER A 19 -9.14 -28.61 12.47
CA SER A 19 -8.75 -27.47 11.63
C SER A 19 -7.25 -27.45 11.28
N ASN A 20 -6.40 -28.01 12.16
CA ASN A 20 -4.96 -28.14 11.89
C ASN A 20 -4.64 -29.21 10.83
N GLN A 21 -5.43 -30.27 10.75
CA GLN A 21 -5.29 -31.27 9.70
C GLN A 21 -5.88 -30.77 8.38
N LEU A 22 -7.00 -30.02 8.43
CA LEU A 22 -7.64 -29.43 7.25
C LEU A 22 -6.66 -28.64 6.38
N TYR A 23 -5.90 -27.70 6.98
CA TYR A 23 -5.00 -26.86 6.17
C TYR A 23 -3.87 -27.68 5.53
N LYS A 24 -3.41 -28.76 6.20
CA LYS A 24 -2.39 -29.67 5.67
C LYS A 24 -2.93 -30.50 4.51
N ILE A 25 -4.11 -31.11 4.69
CA ILE A 25 -4.80 -31.90 3.67
C ILE A 25 -5.10 -31.04 2.44
N CYS A 26 -5.66 -29.85 2.66
CA CYS A 26 -6.01 -28.93 1.57
C CYS A 26 -4.80 -28.18 0.99
N ARG A 27 -3.61 -28.23 1.60
CA ARG A 27 -2.43 -27.44 1.22
C ARG A 27 -2.71 -25.94 1.09
N ILE A 28 -3.38 -25.38 2.09
CA ILE A 28 -3.72 -23.96 2.17
C ILE A 28 -3.19 -23.34 3.46
N ALA A 29 -3.14 -22.01 3.50
CA ALA A 29 -2.77 -21.30 4.74
C ALA A 29 -3.84 -21.50 5.83
N LYS A 30 -3.45 -21.42 7.11
CA LYS A 30 -4.35 -21.54 8.27
C LYS A 30 -5.52 -20.54 8.21
N ARG A 31 -5.26 -19.31 7.77
CA ARG A 31 -6.29 -18.25 7.61
C ARG A 31 -7.31 -18.61 6.54
N SER A 32 -6.85 -19.21 5.43
CA SER A 32 -7.71 -19.72 4.37
C SER A 32 -8.61 -20.84 4.87
N ALA A 33 -8.04 -21.81 5.60
CA ALA A 33 -8.78 -22.90 6.22
C ALA A 33 -9.86 -22.38 7.18
N LYS A 34 -9.51 -21.40 8.01
CA LYS A 34 -10.47 -20.73 8.91
C LYS A 34 -11.62 -20.07 8.13
N TYR A 35 -11.32 -19.34 7.06
CA TYR A 35 -12.34 -18.73 6.20
C TYR A 35 -13.32 -19.76 5.63
N LEU A 36 -12.81 -20.90 5.15
CA LEU A 36 -13.65 -21.97 4.59
C LEU A 36 -14.64 -22.53 5.62
N LEU A 37 -14.22 -22.63 6.88
CA LEU A 37 -15.06 -23.11 7.98
C LEU A 37 -16.06 -22.06 8.44
N GLU A 38 -15.63 -20.82 8.66
CA GLU A 38 -16.48 -19.72 9.12
C GLU A 38 -17.58 -19.35 8.12
N ASN A 39 -17.32 -19.50 6.82
CA ASN A 39 -18.29 -19.23 5.76
C ASN A 39 -19.06 -20.48 5.31
N GLY A 40 -18.88 -21.62 5.99
CA GLY A 40 -19.60 -22.86 5.67
C GLY A 40 -19.28 -23.45 4.29
N ILE A 41 -18.17 -23.05 3.66
CA ILE A 41 -17.73 -23.63 2.38
C ILE A 41 -17.35 -25.11 2.57
N ILE A 42 -16.76 -25.43 3.73
CA ILE A 42 -16.58 -26.79 4.21
C ILE A 42 -17.45 -26.93 5.47
N PRO A 43 -18.49 -27.78 5.45
CA PRO A 43 -19.28 -28.08 6.63
C PRO A 43 -18.42 -28.53 7.81
N CYS A 44 -18.74 -28.04 9.01
CA CYS A 44 -18.07 -28.46 10.23
C CYS A 44 -18.97 -28.34 11.46
N GLU A 45 -18.72 -29.18 12.45
CA GLU A 45 -19.28 -29.05 13.79
C GLU A 45 -18.43 -28.05 14.58
N ASP A 46 -19.04 -26.95 15.00
CA ASP A 46 -18.40 -25.88 15.78
C ASP A 46 -18.91 -25.91 17.23
N ASN A 47 -17.99 -26.10 18.18
CA ASN A 47 -18.30 -26.15 19.61
C ASN A 47 -18.14 -24.80 20.34
N GLY A 48 -17.81 -23.72 19.62
CA GLY A 48 -17.66 -22.36 20.15
C GLY A 48 -16.44 -22.11 21.04
N LYS A 49 -15.59 -23.11 21.30
CA LYS A 49 -14.42 -22.97 22.16
C LYS A 49 -13.30 -22.17 21.48
N LYS A 50 -12.43 -21.53 22.28
CA LYS A 50 -11.25 -20.79 21.76
C LYS A 50 -10.25 -21.70 21.04
N THR A 51 -10.07 -22.93 21.52
CA THR A 51 -9.12 -23.91 20.98
C THR A 51 -9.85 -25.22 20.70
N ARG A 52 -9.40 -25.96 19.68
CA ARG A 52 -10.05 -27.22 19.23
C ARG A 52 -11.56 -27.01 18.96
N ARG A 53 -11.85 -25.89 18.27
CA ARG A 53 -13.20 -25.38 17.98
C ARG A 53 -13.99 -26.25 17.00
N TYR A 54 -13.30 -26.72 15.95
CA TYR A 54 -13.92 -27.35 14.79
C TYR A 54 -13.65 -28.84 14.74
N LYS A 55 -14.69 -29.61 14.43
CA LYS A 55 -14.65 -31.02 14.06
C LYS A 55 -15.21 -31.15 12.64
N ILE A 56 -14.40 -31.67 11.73
CA ILE A 56 -14.67 -31.61 10.28
C ILE A 56 -14.68 -33.04 9.75
N ALA A 57 -15.72 -33.45 9.04
CA ALA A 57 -15.77 -34.78 8.44
C ALA A 57 -14.83 -34.85 7.22
N LEU A 58 -14.07 -35.94 7.10
CA LEU A 58 -13.12 -36.13 6.01
C LEU A 58 -13.83 -36.20 4.65
N LYS A 59 -15.06 -36.75 4.61
CA LYS A 59 -15.95 -36.75 3.45
C LYS A 59 -16.19 -35.35 2.87
N ASP A 60 -16.37 -34.36 3.74
CA ASP A 60 -16.66 -32.98 3.32
C ASP A 60 -15.41 -32.31 2.76
N ILE A 61 -14.24 -32.64 3.30
CA ILE A 61 -12.94 -32.18 2.80
C ILE A 61 -12.68 -32.74 1.39
N ILE A 62 -12.94 -34.03 1.19
CA ILE A 62 -12.82 -34.69 -0.12
C ILE A 62 -13.76 -34.01 -1.13
N THR A 63 -15.02 -33.79 -0.74
CA THR A 63 -16.01 -33.09 -1.57
C THR A 63 -15.53 -31.69 -1.96
N TYR A 64 -14.94 -30.96 -1.02
CA TYR A 64 -14.34 -29.65 -1.29
C TYR A 64 -13.16 -29.74 -2.26
N LEU A 65 -12.25 -30.71 -2.10
CA LEU A 65 -11.08 -30.88 -2.96
C LEU A 65 -11.49 -31.20 -4.40
N GLU A 66 -12.48 -32.07 -4.60
CA GLU A 66 -13.04 -32.35 -5.92
C GLU A 66 -13.65 -31.11 -6.56
N LYS A 67 -14.44 -30.35 -5.79
CA LYS A 67 -15.06 -29.12 -6.28
C LYS A 67 -13.99 -28.09 -6.66
N ARG A 68 -12.95 -27.95 -5.82
CA ARG A 68 -11.82 -27.04 -6.05
C ARG A 68 -11.02 -27.39 -7.30
N ASP A 69 -10.76 -28.67 -7.54
CA ASP A 69 -10.02 -29.12 -8.74
C ASP A 69 -10.84 -28.91 -10.02
N LYS A 70 -12.17 -29.00 -9.95
CA LYS A 70 -13.07 -28.72 -11.09
C LYS A 70 -13.19 -27.23 -11.39
N THR A 71 -13.14 -26.38 -10.36
CA THR A 71 -13.19 -24.93 -10.54
C THR A 71 -11.80 -24.39 -10.86
N LEU A 72 -11.64 -23.70 -11.99
CA LEU A 72 -10.39 -23.00 -12.34
C LEU A 72 -9.98 -21.90 -11.33
N ASN A 73 -10.83 -21.59 -10.34
CA ASN A 73 -10.61 -20.57 -9.32
C ASN A 73 -10.68 -21.13 -7.89
N THR A 74 -9.94 -20.50 -6.99
CA THR A 74 -10.04 -20.76 -5.55
C THR A 74 -11.37 -20.23 -5.01
N MET A 75 -12.07 -21.02 -4.19
CA MET A 75 -13.33 -20.63 -3.50
C MET A 75 -13.16 -19.51 -2.46
N ILE A 76 -11.96 -18.93 -2.36
CA ILE A 76 -11.62 -17.86 -1.43
C ILE A 76 -11.33 -16.61 -2.27
N PRO A 77 -12.05 -15.49 -2.05
CA PRO A 77 -11.80 -14.26 -2.78
C PRO A 77 -10.34 -13.78 -2.65
N ARG A 78 -9.77 -13.30 -3.77
CA ARG A 78 -8.42 -12.71 -3.78
C ARG A 78 -8.36 -11.54 -2.79
N GLY A 79 -7.30 -11.49 -1.99
CA GLY A 79 -7.11 -10.44 -0.98
C GLY A 79 -7.59 -10.81 0.43
N HIS A 80 -8.54 -11.74 0.60
CA HIS A 80 -9.09 -12.06 1.92
C HIS A 80 -8.05 -12.64 2.89
N THR A 81 -7.12 -13.43 2.36
CA THR A 81 -6.07 -14.07 3.15
C THR A 81 -4.88 -13.14 3.40
N THR A 82 -4.82 -11.99 2.74
CA THR A 82 -3.68 -11.05 2.86
C THR A 82 -3.73 -10.35 4.22
N SER A 83 -2.61 -10.41 4.97
CA SER A 83 -2.49 -9.79 6.30
C SER A 83 -2.39 -8.28 6.25
N ARG A 84 -2.32 -7.68 5.06
CA ARG A 84 -2.28 -6.23 4.90
C ARG A 84 -3.69 -5.69 5.14
N ASN A 85 -3.99 -5.36 6.39
CA ASN A 85 -4.84 -4.21 6.66
C ASN A 85 -4.18 -3.05 5.92
N LYS A 86 -4.61 -2.76 4.68
CA LYS A 86 -4.28 -1.50 4.07
C LYS A 86 -4.92 -0.47 4.99
N ARG A 87 -4.10 0.23 5.79
CA ARG A 87 -4.58 1.40 6.53
C ARG A 87 -5.42 2.23 5.56
N PRO A 88 -6.62 2.70 5.94
CA PRO A 88 -7.34 3.65 5.11
C PRO A 88 -6.35 4.78 4.80
N GLN A 89 -5.94 4.88 3.55
CA GLN A 89 -5.01 5.91 3.13
C GLN A 89 -5.83 7.17 2.99
N ALA A 90 -5.41 8.25 3.65
CA ALA A 90 -5.98 9.56 3.39
C ALA A 90 -5.92 9.82 1.87
N PRO A 91 -6.95 10.47 1.29
CA PRO A 91 -6.93 10.83 -0.11
C PRO A 91 -5.68 11.65 -0.41
N ARG A 92 -5.00 11.33 -1.51
CA ARG A 92 -3.82 12.08 -1.93
C ARG A 92 -4.28 13.37 -2.58
N VAL A 93 -4.05 14.48 -1.90
CA VAL A 93 -4.25 15.82 -2.43
C VAL A 93 -2.99 16.25 -3.17
N SER A 94 -3.16 16.91 -4.32
CA SER A 94 -2.08 17.60 -5.04
C SER A 94 -2.24 19.11 -4.93
N LEU A 95 -1.15 19.89 -5.11
CA LEU A 95 -1.25 21.35 -5.18
C LEU A 95 -2.30 21.80 -6.19
N TYR A 96 -2.37 21.14 -7.36
CA TYR A 96 -3.35 21.46 -8.39
C TYR A 96 -4.81 21.50 -7.88
N GLU A 97 -5.16 20.62 -6.94
CA GLU A 97 -6.52 20.55 -6.39
C GLU A 97 -6.81 21.68 -5.40
N LEU A 98 -5.78 22.40 -4.95
CA LEU A 98 -5.85 23.59 -4.10
C LEU A 98 -5.80 24.89 -4.92
N LEU A 99 -5.55 24.81 -6.23
CA LEU A 99 -5.44 25.99 -7.10
C LEU A 99 -6.79 26.35 -7.72
N SER A 100 -7.07 27.65 -7.74
CA SER A 100 -8.05 28.21 -8.68
C SER A 100 -7.36 28.40 -10.04
N PRO A 101 -8.05 28.27 -11.19
CA PRO A 101 -7.48 28.60 -12.49
C PRO A 101 -6.83 30.00 -12.48
N GLY A 102 -5.56 30.10 -12.91
CA GLY A 102 -4.80 31.36 -12.93
C GLY A 102 -3.95 31.69 -11.69
N SER A 103 -3.82 30.77 -10.71
CA SER A 103 -3.05 30.98 -9.48
C SER A 103 -1.59 30.45 -9.50
N GLU A 104 -1.00 30.30 -10.68
CA GLU A 104 0.39 29.81 -10.82
C GLU A 104 1.42 30.76 -10.19
N ASP A 105 1.20 32.07 -10.29
CA ASP A 105 2.04 33.09 -9.68
C ASP A 105 2.00 33.04 -8.15
N GLU A 106 0.86 32.67 -7.55
CA GLU A 106 0.71 32.52 -6.10
C GLU A 106 1.56 31.38 -5.55
N ILE A 107 1.70 30.29 -6.32
CA ILE A 107 2.55 29.15 -5.93
C ILE A 107 4.01 29.59 -5.87
N LYS A 108 4.44 30.31 -6.90
CA LYS A 108 5.81 30.81 -6.99
C LYS A 108 6.11 31.72 -5.81
N GLU A 109 5.24 32.69 -5.55
CA GLU A 109 5.39 33.64 -4.45
C GLU A 109 5.42 32.93 -3.08
N TYR A 110 4.53 31.95 -2.86
CA TYR A 110 4.54 31.15 -1.64
C TYR A 110 5.88 30.43 -1.44
N PHE A 111 6.39 29.74 -2.47
CA PHE A 111 7.64 29.01 -2.36
C PHE A 111 8.86 29.92 -2.23
N GLU A 112 8.87 31.07 -2.90
CA GLU A 112 9.89 32.09 -2.71
C GLU A 112 9.89 32.61 -1.27
N TYR A 113 8.71 32.83 -0.69
CA TYR A 113 8.54 33.24 0.70
C TYR A 113 9.05 32.18 1.69
N ILE A 114 8.58 30.93 1.60
CA ILE A 114 8.95 29.89 2.58
C ILE A 114 10.39 29.38 2.41
N TYR A 115 11.03 29.62 1.27
CA TYR A 115 12.42 29.24 1.01
C TYR A 115 13.41 30.41 1.10
N ALA A 116 12.97 31.60 1.53
CA ALA A 116 13.83 32.78 1.62
C ALA A 116 15.11 32.52 2.43
N ASP A 117 14.97 31.87 3.59
CA ASP A 117 16.06 31.61 4.54
C ASP A 117 16.96 30.42 4.17
N TYR A 118 16.65 29.70 3.09
CA TYR A 118 17.51 28.59 2.64
C TYR A 118 18.75 29.12 1.90
N PRO A 119 19.91 28.44 2.04
CA PRO A 119 21.11 28.78 1.29
C PRO A 119 20.91 28.78 -0.24
N ASP A 120 21.75 29.50 -0.97
CA ASP A 120 21.68 29.56 -2.44
C ASP A 120 21.99 28.21 -3.11
N VAL A 121 22.72 27.33 -2.41
CA VAL A 121 22.99 25.95 -2.84
C VAL A 121 22.56 25.02 -1.73
N VAL A 122 21.67 24.09 -2.07
CA VAL A 122 21.03 23.15 -1.15
C VAL A 122 21.37 21.71 -1.50
N GLY A 123 21.47 20.87 -0.47
CA GLY A 123 21.68 19.43 -0.62
C GLY A 123 20.38 18.63 -0.67
N THR A 124 20.48 17.33 -0.90
CA THR A 124 19.33 16.40 -0.93
C THR A 124 18.46 16.46 0.34
N ARG A 125 19.08 16.69 1.51
CA ARG A 125 18.36 16.78 2.78
C ARG A 125 17.51 18.05 2.85
N ASP A 126 18.10 19.19 2.52
CA ASP A 126 17.41 20.48 2.51
C ASP A 126 16.24 20.43 1.52
N ILE A 127 16.44 19.89 0.32
CA ILE A 127 15.37 19.72 -0.69
C ILE A 127 14.25 18.81 -0.16
N SER A 128 14.59 17.76 0.60
CA SER A 128 13.61 16.87 1.24
C SER A 128 12.77 17.60 2.29
N GLU A 129 13.37 18.54 3.02
CA GLU A 129 12.70 19.39 4.00
C GLU A 129 11.84 20.45 3.31
N MET A 130 12.39 21.15 2.31
CA MET A 130 11.70 22.13 1.45
C MET A 130 10.42 21.53 0.84
N THR A 131 10.55 20.40 0.14
CA THR A 131 9.46 19.82 -0.64
C THR A 131 8.58 18.83 0.12
N GLY A 132 9.00 18.41 1.32
CA GLY A 132 8.34 17.34 2.09
C GLY A 132 8.43 15.93 1.46
N LEU A 133 9.23 15.77 0.40
CA LEU A 133 9.46 14.50 -0.29
C LEU A 133 10.51 13.67 0.41
N ASN A 134 10.44 12.35 0.27
CA ASN A 134 11.48 11.46 0.77
C ASN A 134 12.81 11.70 0.00
N GLN A 135 13.95 11.67 0.69
CA GLN A 135 15.28 11.79 0.09
C GLN A 135 15.51 10.81 -1.07
N ASN A 136 15.02 9.57 -0.98
CA ASN A 136 15.11 8.59 -2.07
C ASN A 136 14.33 9.03 -3.32
N THR A 137 13.23 9.75 -3.15
CA THR A 137 12.48 10.35 -4.27
C THR A 137 13.28 11.51 -4.86
N ILE A 138 13.86 12.37 -4.03
CA ILE A 138 14.72 13.47 -4.48
C ILE A 138 15.92 12.95 -5.28
N ILE A 139 16.64 11.95 -4.77
CA ILE A 139 17.77 11.32 -5.47
C ILE A 139 17.34 10.78 -6.85
N LYS A 140 16.15 10.18 -6.94
CA LYS A 140 15.61 9.72 -8.23
C LYS A 140 15.36 10.89 -9.18
N LEU A 141 14.73 11.97 -8.72
CA LEU A 141 14.48 13.16 -9.54
C LEU A 141 15.79 13.78 -10.05
N LEU A 142 16.79 13.90 -9.19
CA LEU A 142 18.13 14.41 -9.53
C LEU A 142 18.85 13.49 -10.53
N SER A 143 18.82 12.18 -10.29
CA SER A 143 19.44 11.19 -11.19
C SER A 143 18.82 11.20 -12.60
N LYS A 144 17.52 11.48 -12.69
CA LYS A 144 16.77 11.62 -13.95
C LYS A 144 16.90 13.00 -14.60
N LYS A 145 17.62 13.93 -13.97
CA LYS A 145 17.72 15.34 -14.38
C LYS A 145 16.36 16.05 -14.47
N GLU A 146 15.36 15.61 -13.70
CA GLU A 146 14.09 16.35 -13.51
C GLU A 146 14.32 17.62 -12.67
N ILE A 147 15.35 17.62 -11.83
CA ILE A 147 15.88 18.79 -11.13
C ILE A 147 17.35 18.90 -11.53
N GLN A 148 17.74 20.03 -12.10
CA GLN A 148 19.12 20.27 -12.49
C GLN A 148 20.01 20.32 -11.25
N SER A 149 21.14 19.62 -11.29
CA SER A 149 22.04 19.48 -10.15
C SER A 149 23.46 19.26 -10.61
N PHE A 150 24.40 19.48 -9.69
CA PHE A 150 25.80 19.14 -9.88
C PHE A 150 26.26 18.23 -8.74
N PHE A 151 27.28 17.41 -9.01
CA PHE A 151 27.73 16.38 -8.08
C PHE A 151 29.10 16.77 -7.51
N VAL A 152 29.17 16.97 -6.20
CA VAL A 152 30.38 17.41 -5.50
C VAL A 152 30.60 16.54 -4.27
N SER A 153 31.81 16.00 -4.12
CA SER A 153 32.19 15.19 -2.95
C SER A 153 31.17 14.11 -2.60
N SER A 154 30.74 13.35 -3.61
CA SER A 154 29.76 12.26 -3.51
C SER A 154 28.34 12.69 -3.08
N LYS A 155 27.99 13.96 -3.26
CA LYS A 155 26.69 14.52 -2.91
C LYS A 155 26.11 15.33 -4.08
N TYR A 156 24.80 15.28 -4.23
CA TYR A 156 24.10 16.20 -5.12
C TYR A 156 23.96 17.56 -4.44
N MET A 157 24.36 18.59 -5.18
CA MET A 157 24.20 20.00 -4.84
C MET A 157 23.33 20.66 -5.89
N VAL A 158 22.38 21.47 -5.43
CA VAL A 158 21.35 22.08 -6.28
C VAL A 158 21.25 23.56 -5.95
N PRO A 159 21.45 24.47 -6.91
CA PRO A 159 21.08 25.86 -6.74
C PRO A 159 19.60 25.98 -6.36
N LYS A 160 19.28 26.78 -5.34
CA LYS A 160 17.92 27.00 -4.82
C LYS A 160 16.93 27.35 -5.94
N GLN A 161 17.37 28.09 -6.94
CA GLN A 161 16.56 28.46 -8.10
C GLN A 161 16.00 27.24 -8.84
N PHE A 162 16.78 26.16 -9.03
CA PHE A 162 16.30 24.95 -9.70
C PHE A 162 15.30 24.15 -8.85
N VAL A 163 15.32 24.33 -7.52
CA VAL A 163 14.28 23.79 -6.64
C VAL A 163 12.99 24.59 -6.80
N LEU A 164 13.08 25.93 -6.87
CA LEU A 164 11.94 26.82 -7.13
C LEU A 164 11.28 26.51 -8.47
N ASP A 165 12.07 26.38 -9.54
CA ASP A 165 11.57 26.04 -10.87
C ASP A 165 10.85 24.67 -10.85
N PHE A 166 11.37 23.72 -10.07
CA PHE A 166 10.75 22.40 -9.93
C PHE A 166 9.42 22.45 -9.18
N VAL A 167 9.29 23.20 -8.08
CA VAL A 167 8.03 23.23 -7.29
C VAL A 167 6.90 23.96 -8.00
N VAL A 168 7.23 24.87 -8.93
CA VAL A 168 6.26 25.53 -9.82
C VAL A 168 5.98 24.69 -11.07
N SER A 169 6.77 23.64 -11.34
CA SER A 169 6.54 22.81 -12.52
C SER A 169 5.23 22.02 -12.44
N PRO A 170 4.58 21.71 -13.59
CA PRO A 170 3.42 20.82 -13.63
C PRO A 170 3.70 19.47 -12.99
N ARG A 171 4.95 19.01 -13.03
CA ARG A 171 5.39 17.74 -12.45
C ARG A 171 5.18 17.70 -10.94
N PHE A 172 5.52 18.78 -10.22
CA PHE A 172 5.35 18.89 -8.78
C PHE A 172 3.91 19.26 -8.41
N ILE A 173 3.30 20.20 -9.14
CA ILE A 173 1.93 20.67 -8.91
C ILE A 173 0.92 19.51 -8.96
N ASN A 174 1.08 18.58 -9.91
CA ASN A 174 0.21 17.41 -10.04
C ASN A 174 0.65 16.21 -9.17
N MET A 175 1.70 16.37 -8.35
CA MET A 175 2.24 15.26 -7.59
C MET A 175 1.39 14.95 -6.36
N LYS A 176 1.27 13.65 -6.08
CA LYS A 176 0.43 13.10 -5.02
C LYS A 176 1.27 12.23 -4.09
N SER A 177 1.28 12.53 -2.79
CA SER A 177 2.08 11.83 -1.80
C SER A 177 1.29 11.59 -0.51
N ASN A 178 1.61 10.50 0.20
CA ASN A 178 1.10 10.25 1.55
C ASN A 178 2.08 10.74 2.63
N SER A 179 3.16 11.42 2.24
CA SER A 179 4.14 11.96 3.18
C SER A 179 3.48 13.02 4.05
N ILE A 180 3.59 12.86 5.37
CA ILE A 180 3.09 13.85 6.34
C ILE A 180 3.73 15.22 6.05
N ASN A 181 5.03 15.25 5.74
CA ASN A 181 5.73 16.49 5.45
C ASN A 181 5.26 17.12 4.13
N PHE A 182 4.99 16.30 3.10
CA PHE A 182 4.43 16.81 1.84
C PHE A 182 3.06 17.47 2.09
N ASN A 183 2.19 16.80 2.85
CA ASN A 183 0.88 17.36 3.19
C ASN A 183 0.98 18.63 4.05
N LYS A 184 2.02 18.76 4.89
CA LYS A 184 2.29 20.02 5.63
C LYS A 184 2.66 21.16 4.68
N VAL A 185 3.49 20.90 3.68
CA VAL A 185 3.85 21.90 2.66
C VAL A 185 2.60 22.36 1.90
N LEU A 186 1.70 21.43 1.55
CA LEU A 186 0.42 21.75 0.91
C LEU A 186 -0.52 22.56 1.82
N GLY A 187 -0.69 22.13 3.07
CA GLY A 187 -1.53 22.84 4.03
C GLY A 187 -0.99 24.24 4.36
N GLY A 188 0.33 24.41 4.36
CA GLY A 188 0.97 25.72 4.52
C GLY A 188 0.59 26.70 3.40
N PHE A 189 0.46 26.23 2.16
CA PHE A 189 0.02 27.03 1.03
C PHE A 189 -1.41 27.52 1.20
N GLU A 190 -2.33 26.65 1.61
CA GLU A 190 -3.73 27.00 1.86
C GLU A 190 -3.87 28.06 2.97
N ILE A 191 -3.12 27.90 4.06
CA ILE A 191 -3.09 28.89 5.16
C ILE A 191 -2.52 30.22 4.69
N TRP A 192 -1.40 30.20 3.98
CA TRP A 192 -0.75 31.41 3.46
C TRP A 192 -1.66 32.17 2.49
N LYS A 193 -2.33 31.44 1.59
CA LYS A 193 -3.28 32.01 0.63
C LYS A 193 -4.46 32.68 1.34
N ASN A 194 -5.05 32.00 2.32
CA ASN A 194 -6.16 32.55 3.10
C ASN A 194 -5.77 33.76 3.95
N ALA A 195 -4.50 33.87 4.36
CA ALA A 195 -3.99 35.02 5.10
C ALA A 195 -3.73 36.26 4.22
N LYS A 196 -3.69 36.09 2.90
CA LYS A 196 -3.47 37.16 1.92
C LYS A 196 -4.78 37.78 1.41
N LEU A 197 -5.92 37.10 1.60
CA LEU A 197 -7.28 37.57 1.30
C LEU A 197 -7.85 38.40 2.46
#